data_AF-A0A967JB19-F1
#
_entry.id   AF-A0A967JB19-F1
#
_cell.length_a   1.000
_cell.length_b   1.000
_cell.length_c   1.000
_cell.angle_alpha   90.00
_cell.angle_beta   90.00
_cell.angle_gamma   90.00
#
_symmetry.space_group_name_H-M   'P 1'
#
loop_
_entity.id
_entity.type
_entity.pdbx_description
1 polymer ?
#
loop_
_entity_poly.entity_id
_entity_poly.type
_entity_poly.pdbx_seq_one_letter_code
_entity_poly.pdbx_strand_id
1 'polypeptide(L)'
;MDPPVALTVAAHDPLGGAGLAADLPTFSVLGVHGVAVATAVTAQHLGSVDRVDEVPLGGIEAQLDGVVAEFTVAAMKTGLLGREEV
;
A
#
# COMPACT_ATOMS: atom_id res chain seq x y z
N MET A 1 -22.83 4.01 11.07
CA MET A 1 -21.70 3.12 11.40
C MET A 1 -20.66 3.42 10.36
N ASP A 2 -19.52 3.98 10.76
CA ASP A 2 -18.44 4.24 9.83
C ASP A 2 -17.87 2.91 9.33
N PRO A 3 -17.47 2.80 8.05
CA PRO A 3 -16.90 1.57 7.51
C PRO A 3 -15.63 1.18 8.28
N PRO A 4 -15.35 -0.13 8.47
CA PRO A 4 -14.09 -0.55 9.06
C PRO A 4 -12.91 -0.06 8.21
N VAL A 5 -11.80 0.28 8.86
CA VAL A 5 -10.58 0.72 8.18
C VAL A 5 -9.67 -0.48 7.94
N ALA A 6 -9.16 -0.63 6.71
CA ALA A 6 -8.11 -1.59 6.40
C ALA A 6 -6.89 -0.91 5.78
N LEU A 7 -5.71 -1.32 6.25
CA LEU A 7 -4.42 -0.83 5.78
C LEU A 7 -3.82 -1.80 4.75
N THR A 8 -3.37 -1.27 3.63
CA THR A 8 -2.47 -1.98 2.71
C THR A 8 -1.04 -1.45 2.80
N VAL A 9 -0.07 -2.37 2.87
CA VAL A 9 1.37 -2.07 2.82
C VAL A 9 1.95 -2.78 1.61
N ALA A 10 2.17 -2.06 0.51
CA ALA A 10 2.57 -2.64 -0.77
C ALA A 10 3.23 -1.59 -1.70
N ALA A 11 3.76 -2.05 -2.82
CA ALA A 11 4.23 -1.17 -3.88
C ALA A 11 3.07 -0.55 -4.68
N HIS A 12 3.29 0.65 -5.20
CA HIS A 12 2.36 1.34 -6.09
C HIS A 12 2.52 0.85 -7.53
N ASP A 13 1.41 0.37 -8.12
CA ASP A 13 1.30 0.07 -9.55
C ASP A 13 0.65 1.25 -10.31
N PRO A 14 1.35 1.90 -11.26
CA PRO A 14 0.80 2.98 -12.08
C PRO A 14 -0.33 2.56 -13.04
N LEU A 15 -0.52 1.26 -13.32
CA LEU A 15 -1.57 0.76 -14.21
C LEU A 15 -2.90 0.49 -13.49
N GLY A 16 -2.91 0.47 -12.16
CA GLY A 16 -4.11 0.20 -11.36
C GLY A 16 -4.54 -1.27 -11.31
N GLY A 17 -3.75 -2.20 -11.84
CA GLY A 17 -4.10 -3.61 -11.92
C GLY A 17 -3.60 -4.45 -10.73
N ALA A 18 -2.62 -3.94 -9.99
CA ALA A 18 -2.00 -4.60 -8.84
C ALA A 18 -1.63 -3.58 -7.74
N GLY A 19 -0.96 -4.08 -6.69
CA GLY A 19 -0.41 -3.25 -5.62
C GLY A 19 -1.43 -2.33 -4.97
N LEU A 20 -0.96 -1.20 -4.42
CA LEU A 20 -1.81 -0.23 -3.74
C LEU A 20 -2.99 0.25 -4.60
N ALA A 21 -2.76 0.38 -5.91
CA ALA A 21 -3.74 0.91 -6.84
C ALA A 21 -4.90 -0.07 -7.12
N ALA A 22 -4.69 -1.38 -6.98
CA ALA A 22 -5.78 -2.38 -7.00
C ALA A 22 -6.39 -2.61 -5.61
N ASP A 23 -5.59 -2.45 -4.57
CA ASP A 23 -5.98 -2.69 -3.19
C ASP A 23 -7.09 -1.74 -2.72
N LEU A 24 -6.89 -0.44 -2.91
CA LEU A 24 -7.79 0.58 -2.40
C LEU A 24 -9.19 0.52 -3.05
N PRO A 25 -9.32 0.35 -4.39
CA PRO A 25 -10.62 0.09 -5.00
C PRO A 25 -11.27 -1.20 -4.51
N THR A 26 -10.48 -2.27 -4.29
CA THR A 26 -11.00 -3.53 -3.75
C THR A 26 -11.61 -3.33 -2.36
N PHE A 27 -10.92 -2.62 -1.47
CA PHE A 27 -11.46 -2.27 -0.15
C PHE A 27 -12.74 -1.45 -0.26
N SER A 28 -12.76 -0.44 -1.13
CA SER A 28 -13.94 0.40 -1.36
C SER A 28 -15.17 -0.42 -1.82
N VAL A 29 -14.99 -1.33 -2.78
CA VAL A 29 -16.05 -2.23 -3.28
C VAL A 29 -16.58 -3.15 -2.16
N LEU A 30 -15.73 -3.52 -1.21
CA LEU A 30 -16.10 -4.34 -0.05
C LEU A 30 -16.68 -3.53 1.13
N GLY A 31 -16.89 -2.21 0.96
CA GLY A 31 -17.42 -1.35 2.02
C GLY A 31 -16.42 -1.07 3.14
N VAL A 32 -15.12 -1.11 2.83
CA VAL A 32 -14.01 -0.88 3.76
C VAL A 32 -13.32 0.44 3.39
N HIS A 33 -13.02 1.28 4.38
CA HIS A 33 -12.20 2.46 4.16
C HIS A 33 -10.73 2.04 4.04
N GLY A 34 -10.16 2.17 2.85
CA GLY A 34 -8.77 1.79 2.58
C GLY A 34 -7.79 2.92 2.90
N VAL A 35 -6.75 2.59 3.66
CA VAL A 35 -5.55 3.43 3.86
C VAL A 35 -4.31 2.68 3.36
N ALA A 36 -3.25 3.40 3.04
CA ALA A 36 -2.09 2.83 2.35
C ALA A 36 -0.75 3.33 2.89
N VAL A 37 0.23 2.44 2.83
CA VAL A 37 1.66 2.72 3.02
C VAL A 37 2.40 2.17 1.81
N ALA A 38 3.14 3.04 1.11
CA ALA A 38 3.94 2.66 -0.04
C ALA A 38 5.31 2.14 0.37
N THR A 39 5.65 0.94 -0.10
CA THR A 39 6.97 0.32 0.05
C THR A 39 7.88 0.59 -1.14
N ALA A 40 7.30 0.81 -2.32
CA ALA A 40 8.00 1.18 -3.53
C ALA A 40 7.05 1.84 -4.52
N VAL A 41 7.60 2.57 -5.48
CA VAL A 41 6.89 3.01 -6.69
C VAL A 41 7.50 2.27 -7.88
N THR A 42 6.66 1.65 -8.71
CA THR A 42 7.14 0.95 -9.90
C THR A 42 6.89 1.77 -11.16
N ALA A 43 7.81 1.67 -12.11
CA ALA A 43 7.53 1.93 -13.51
C ALA A 43 7.29 0.56 -14.15
N GLN A 44 6.03 0.23 -14.43
CA GLN A 44 5.64 -1.07 -14.97
C GLN A 44 4.62 -0.95 -16.12
N HIS A 45 4.60 -1.98 -16.94
CA HIS A 45 3.77 -2.15 -18.12
C HIS A 45 3.04 -3.50 -18.05
N LEU A 46 2.15 -3.75 -19.01
CA LEU A 46 1.51 -5.07 -19.11
C LEU A 46 2.59 -6.12 -19.41
N GLY A 47 2.92 -6.93 -18.40
CA GLY A 47 3.85 -8.07 -18.51
C GLY A 47 5.31 -7.78 -18.13
N SER A 48 5.69 -6.56 -17.77
CA SER A 48 7.04 -6.25 -17.28
C SER A 48 7.06 -5.15 -16.22
N VAL A 49 8.12 -5.15 -15.41
CA VAL A 49 8.47 -4.06 -14.50
C VAL A 49 9.85 -3.56 -14.92
N ASP A 50 9.91 -2.29 -15.33
CA ASP A 50 11.12 -1.70 -15.89
C ASP A 50 12.00 -1.08 -14.81
N ARG A 51 11.37 -0.58 -13.74
CA ARG A 51 12.05 0.03 -12.59
C ARG A 51 11.24 -0.13 -11.31
N VAL A 52 11.94 -0.32 -10.20
CA VAL A 52 11.38 -0.29 -8.85
C VAL A 52 12.18 0.74 -8.06
N ASP A 53 11.50 1.76 -7.56
CA ASP A 53 12.06 2.76 -6.65
C ASP A 53 11.55 2.48 -5.25
N GLU A 54 12.40 1.88 -4.41
CA GLU A 54 12.06 1.53 -3.02
C GLU A 54 11.94 2.80 -2.16
N VAL A 55 10.92 2.82 -1.31
CA VAL A 55 10.78 3.84 -0.27
C VAL A 55 11.73 3.47 0.88
N PRO A 56 12.60 4.39 1.34
CA PRO A 56 13.48 4.12 2.47
C PRO A 56 12.69 3.73 3.74
N LEU A 57 13.25 2.90 4.62
CA LEU A 57 12.54 2.42 5.83
C LEU A 57 11.95 3.59 6.63
N GLY A 58 12.73 4.64 6.90
CA GLY A 58 12.23 5.79 7.65
C GLY A 58 11.04 6.50 6.97
N GLY A 59 10.91 6.39 5.65
CA GLY A 59 9.74 6.84 4.91
C GLY A 59 8.54 5.91 5.05
N ILE A 60 8.76 4.60 5.15
CA ILE A 60 7.71 3.60 5.43
C ILE A 60 7.21 3.78 6.87
N GLU A 61 8.12 3.93 7.85
CA GLU A 61 7.80 4.18 9.26
C GLU A 61 6.98 5.47 9.41
N ALA A 62 7.42 6.58 8.79
CA ALA A 62 6.68 7.83 8.86
C ALA A 62 5.26 7.75 8.28
N GLN A 63 5.07 6.98 7.20
CA GLN A 63 3.73 6.72 6.65
C GLN A 63 2.89 5.87 7.60
N LEU A 64 3.47 4.79 8.15
CA LEU A 64 2.79 3.92 9.12
C LEU A 64 2.34 4.71 10.34
N ASP A 65 3.24 5.50 10.94
CA ASP A 65 2.97 6.35 12.10
C ASP A 65 1.82 7.31 11.82
N GLY A 66 1.83 7.96 10.65
CA GLY A 66 0.74 8.85 10.23
C GLY A 66 -0.61 8.14 10.13
N VAL A 67 -0.64 6.93 9.57
CA VAL A 67 -1.88 6.15 9.44
C VAL A 67 -2.40 5.70 10.80
N VAL A 68 -1.55 5.12 11.64
CA VAL A 68 -1.99 4.56 12.94
C VAL A 68 -2.28 5.63 13.98
N ALA A 69 -1.74 6.85 13.81
CA ALA A 69 -2.09 8.00 14.64
C ALA A 69 -3.51 8.52 14.35
N GLU A 70 -3.98 8.41 13.10
CA GLU A 70 -5.29 8.92 12.68
C GLU A 70 -6.39 7.85 12.73
N PHE A 71 -6.08 6.60 12.38
CA PHE A 71 -7.08 5.55 12.18
C PHE A 71 -6.90 4.34 13.10
N THR A 72 -8.03 3.82 13.62
CA THR A 72 -8.08 2.48 14.21
C THR A 72 -8.18 1.44 13.11
N VAL A 73 -7.05 0.82 12.75
CA VAL A 73 -6.96 -0.18 11.69
C VAL A 73 -7.55 -1.52 12.17
N ALA A 74 -8.63 -1.98 11.52
CA ALA A 74 -9.31 -3.23 11.86
C ALA A 74 -8.69 -4.47 11.16
N ALA A 75 -8.04 -4.26 10.02
CA ALA A 75 -7.35 -5.30 9.26
C ALA A 75 -6.16 -4.73 8.48
N MET A 76 -5.16 -5.56 8.22
CA MET A 76 -4.01 -5.19 7.40
C MET A 76 -3.74 -6.25 6.34
N LYS A 77 -3.25 -5.80 5.19
CA LYS A 77 -2.71 -6.64 4.12
C LYS A 77 -1.29 -6.17 3.76
N THR A 78 -0.40 -7.12 3.51
CA THR A 78 0.93 -6.87 2.96
C THR A 78 1.01 -7.36 1.52
N GLY A 79 1.64 -6.58 0.65
CA GLY A 79 1.97 -6.94 -0.73
C GLY A 79 3.49 -7.06 -0.93
N LEU A 80 4.00 -6.49 -2.01
CA LEU A 80 5.45 -6.42 -2.23
C LEU A 80 6.10 -5.55 -1.14
N LEU A 81 7.01 -6.13 -0.35
CA LEU A 81 7.68 -5.46 0.76
C LEU A 81 9.08 -4.92 0.42
N GLY A 82 9.64 -5.29 -0.73
CA GLY A 82 11.03 -4.96 -1.08
C GLY A 82 11.99 -6.02 -0.55
N ARG A 83 13.15 -5.58 -0.06
CA ARG A 83 14.24 -6.42 0.43
C ARG A 83 14.41 -6.29 1.94
N GLU A 84 15.05 -7.27 2.55
CA GLU A 84 15.50 -7.18 3.94
C GLU A 84 16.52 -6.05 4.09
N GLU A 85 16.37 -5.25 5.14
CA GLU A 85 17.31 -4.19 5.47
C GLU A 85 18.47 -4.78 6.28
N VAL A 86 19.70 -4.38 5.95
CA VAL A 86 20.95 -4.88 6.58
C VAL A 86 21.62 -3.78 7.37
#